data_AF-A0A8E2BAK0-F1
#
_entry.id   AF-A0A8E2BAK0-F1
#
_cell.length_a   1.000
_cell.length_b   1.000
_cell.length_c   1.000
_cell.angle_alpha   90.00
_cell.angle_beta   90.00
_cell.angle_gamma   90.00
#
_symmetry.space_group_name_H-M   'P 1'
#
loop_
_entity.id
_entity.type
_entity.pdbx_description
1 polymer ?
#
loop_
_entity_poly.entity_id
_entity_poly.type
_entity_poly.pdbx_seq_one_letter_code
_entity_poly.pdbx_strand_id
1 'polypeptide(L)'
;MLRGTNAPGLVTSRGGFRAATEGAAWEEAAEGPSGGRMCPTQGPNCVGEVMVPPRTPGQARDWDVSHNPSWTNRRFAPDVTRAEVLDDYQQGTSLECPACNRSGGNDDSRFGG
;
A
#
# COMPACT_ATOMS: atom_id res chain seq x y z
N MET A 1 -20.70 -5.48 10.74
CA MET A 1 -19.63 -5.04 9.82
C MET A 1 -18.48 -6.04 9.88
N LEU A 2 -18.04 -6.54 8.74
CA LEU A 2 -16.85 -7.39 8.64
C LEU A 2 -15.59 -6.51 8.65
N ARG A 3 -14.46 -7.03 9.16
CA ARG A 3 -13.15 -6.34 9.08
C ARG A 3 -12.34 -6.91 7.92
N GLY A 4 -11.50 -6.08 7.31
CA GLY A 4 -10.43 -6.57 6.44
C GLY A 4 -9.52 -7.54 7.21
N THR A 5 -9.05 -8.59 6.56
CA THR A 5 -8.23 -9.63 7.18
C THR A 5 -7.16 -10.17 6.25
N ASN A 6 -6.17 -10.86 6.82
CA ASN A 6 -5.15 -11.61 6.08
C ASN A 6 -5.39 -13.13 6.14
N ALA A 7 -6.45 -13.59 6.83
CA ALA A 7 -6.78 -15.00 6.95
C ALA A 7 -7.23 -15.58 5.61
N PRO A 8 -6.60 -16.65 5.09
CA PRO A 8 -7.02 -17.29 3.85
C PRO A 8 -8.46 -17.84 3.93
N GLY A 9 -9.17 -17.82 2.80
CA GLY A 9 -10.53 -18.38 2.70
C GLY A 9 -11.67 -17.48 3.21
N LEU A 10 -11.37 -16.39 3.93
CA LEU A 10 -12.40 -15.41 4.30
C LEU A 10 -12.69 -14.42 3.16
N VAL A 11 -13.96 -14.00 3.02
CA VAL A 11 -14.39 -13.08 1.95
C VAL A 11 -13.63 -11.75 1.96
N THR A 12 -13.32 -11.23 3.15
CA THR A 12 -12.55 -9.99 3.36
C THR A 12 -11.03 -10.19 3.43
N SER A 13 -10.55 -11.37 3.02
CA SER A 13 -9.10 -11.64 2.94
C SER A 13 -8.45 -10.74 1.88
N ARG A 14 -7.25 -10.25 2.20
CA ARG A 14 -6.50 -9.33 1.33
C ARG A 14 -6.36 -9.85 -0.10
N GLY A 15 -6.35 -8.93 -1.05
CA GLY A 15 -6.06 -9.22 -2.45
C GLY A 15 -4.56 -9.16 -2.77
N GLY A 16 -4.27 -9.22 -4.07
CA GLY A 16 -3.00 -8.74 -4.63
C GLY A 16 -3.20 -7.38 -5.28
N PHE A 17 -2.11 -6.61 -5.41
CA PHE A 17 -2.13 -5.35 -6.14
C PHE A 17 -2.19 -5.61 -7.65
N ARG A 18 -3.08 -4.87 -8.33
CA ARG A 18 -3.11 -4.84 -9.80
C ARG A 18 -1.92 -4.02 -10.30
N ALA A 19 -1.48 -4.30 -11.53
CA ALA A 19 -0.40 -3.56 -12.15
C ALA A 19 -0.70 -2.06 -12.24
N ALA A 20 -1.94 -1.69 -12.55
CA ALA A 20 -2.39 -0.29 -12.58
C ALA A 20 -2.28 0.39 -11.21
N THR A 21 -2.61 -0.32 -10.11
CA THR A 21 -2.49 0.19 -8.74
C THR A 21 -1.04 0.45 -8.37
N GLU A 22 -0.13 -0.46 -8.71
CA GLU A 22 1.30 -0.27 -8.46
C GLU A 22 1.87 0.87 -9.33
N GLY A 23 1.42 0.99 -10.58
CA GLY A 23 1.77 2.11 -11.46
C GLY A 23 1.35 3.45 -10.89
N ALA A 24 0.06 3.59 -10.52
CA ALA A 24 -0.48 4.81 -9.94
C ALA A 24 0.25 5.20 -8.65
N ALA A 25 0.46 4.26 -7.73
CA ALA A 25 1.18 4.50 -6.48
C ALA A 25 2.61 5.04 -6.72
N TRP A 26 3.30 4.57 -7.77
CA TRP A 26 4.62 5.07 -8.17
C TRP A 26 4.54 6.46 -8.79
N GLU A 27 3.62 6.69 -9.72
CA GLU A 27 3.49 7.94 -10.47
C GLU A 27 3.02 9.11 -9.58
N GLU A 28 2.15 8.84 -8.61
CA GLU A 28 1.64 9.83 -7.66
C GLU A 28 2.67 10.24 -6.59
N ALA A 29 3.68 9.39 -6.34
CA ALA A 29 4.74 9.71 -5.39
C ALA A 29 5.61 10.87 -5.90
N ALA A 30 6.04 11.74 -4.99
CA ALA A 30 6.86 12.89 -5.34
C ALA A 30 8.18 12.44 -5.99
N GLU A 31 8.63 13.16 -7.03
CA GLU A 31 9.91 12.85 -7.69
C GLU A 31 11.08 13.12 -6.74
N GLY A 32 12.02 12.19 -6.72
CA GLY A 32 13.27 12.33 -5.98
C GLY A 32 14.35 13.03 -6.80
N PRO A 33 15.35 13.64 -6.13
CA PRO A 33 16.43 14.38 -6.78
C PRO A 33 17.36 13.49 -7.62
N SER A 34 17.34 12.17 -7.44
CA SER A 34 18.16 11.20 -8.17
C SER A 34 17.39 10.50 -9.30
N GLY A 35 16.13 10.90 -9.55
CA GLY A 35 15.27 10.33 -10.59
C GLY A 35 14.37 9.17 -10.12
N GLY A 36 14.34 8.89 -8.82
CA GLY A 36 13.42 7.95 -8.19
C GLY A 36 12.15 8.61 -7.66
N ARG A 37 11.53 7.97 -6.67
CA ARG A 37 10.34 8.47 -5.98
C ARG A 37 10.61 8.63 -4.48
N MET A 38 10.19 9.74 -3.92
CA MET A 38 10.31 10.01 -2.49
C MET A 38 9.24 9.26 -1.71
N CYS A 39 9.64 8.65 -0.59
CA CYS A 39 8.69 8.10 0.36
C CYS A 39 7.95 9.23 1.10
N PRO A 40 6.60 9.22 1.11
CA PRO A 40 5.83 10.31 1.72
C PRO A 40 5.95 10.35 3.24
N THR A 41 5.93 9.19 3.90
CA THR A 41 6.06 9.08 5.35
C THR A 41 7.47 9.49 5.80
N GLN A 42 7.56 10.45 6.71
CA GLN A 42 8.83 10.90 7.30
C GLN A 42 9.09 10.20 8.64
N GLY A 43 10.36 10.08 9.02
CA GLY A 43 10.77 9.43 10.25
C GLY A 43 12.23 8.98 10.23
N PRO A 44 12.81 8.61 11.38
CA PRO A 44 14.25 8.31 11.50
C PRO A 44 14.72 7.17 10.58
N ASN A 45 13.82 6.26 10.19
CA ASN A 45 14.10 5.14 9.30
C ASN A 45 13.40 5.26 7.94
N CYS A 46 12.89 6.45 7.61
CA CYS A 46 11.87 6.65 6.59
C CYS A 46 12.22 7.61 5.46
N VAL A 47 13.32 8.33 5.62
CA VAL A 47 13.87 9.20 4.59
C VAL A 47 14.59 8.33 3.56
N GLY A 48 13.91 8.05 2.47
CA GLY A 48 14.47 7.35 1.32
C GLY A 48 13.84 7.82 0.01
N GLU A 49 14.70 7.95 -0.99
CA GLU A 49 14.31 7.91 -2.39
C GLU A 49 14.40 6.45 -2.85
N VAL A 50 13.35 5.95 -3.49
CA VAL A 50 13.28 4.59 -4.03
C VAL A 50 13.40 4.63 -5.55
N MET A 51 14.13 3.67 -6.11
CA MET A 51 14.67 3.78 -7.46
C MET A 51 14.08 2.80 -8.45
N VAL A 52 13.40 1.74 -8.00
CA VAL A 52 12.94 0.67 -8.88
C VAL A 52 11.45 0.85 -9.24
N PRO A 53 11.13 1.21 -10.49
CA PRO A 53 9.74 1.32 -10.93
C PRO A 53 8.98 -0.01 -10.77
N PRO A 54 7.63 0.03 -10.74
CA PRO A 54 6.86 -1.20 -10.67
C PRO A 54 7.05 -2.05 -11.94
N ARG A 55 7.11 -3.37 -11.74
CA ARG A 55 7.19 -4.38 -12.81
C ARG A 55 8.42 -4.27 -13.71
N THR A 56 9.53 -3.69 -13.23
CA THR A 56 10.81 -3.73 -13.94
C THR A 56 11.26 -5.18 -14.15
N PRO A 57 11.51 -5.62 -15.41
CA PRO A 57 11.93 -6.99 -15.69
C PRO A 57 13.21 -7.36 -14.94
N GLY A 58 13.18 -8.46 -14.19
CA GLY A 58 14.35 -8.96 -13.45
C GLY A 58 14.72 -8.20 -12.18
N GLN A 59 13.92 -7.23 -11.73
CA GLN A 59 14.16 -6.48 -10.50
C GLN A 59 12.91 -6.42 -9.62
N ALA A 60 13.10 -6.63 -8.32
CA ALA A 60 12.05 -6.41 -7.32
C ALA A 60 11.99 -4.93 -6.95
N ARG A 61 10.78 -4.43 -6.67
CA ARG A 61 10.59 -3.08 -6.12
C ARG A 61 11.34 -2.94 -4.79
N ASP A 62 11.94 -1.78 -4.57
CA ASP A 62 12.59 -1.38 -3.32
C ASP A 62 11.65 -0.62 -2.37
N TRP A 63 10.35 -0.67 -2.66
CA TRP A 63 9.27 0.00 -1.95
C TRP A 63 8.04 -0.89 -1.83
N ASP A 64 7.18 -0.60 -0.84
CA ASP A 64 5.93 -1.30 -0.62
C ASP A 64 4.74 -0.44 -1.07
N VAL A 65 3.65 -1.08 -1.51
CA VAL A 65 2.36 -0.36 -1.61
C VAL A 65 1.71 -0.38 -0.23
N SER A 66 1.45 0.80 0.32
CA SER A 66 0.73 0.97 1.57
C SER A 66 -0.77 1.15 1.35
N HIS A 67 -1.56 0.98 2.40
CA HIS A 67 -2.99 1.28 2.43
C HIS A 67 -3.29 2.31 3.52
N ASN A 68 -4.05 3.35 3.19
CA ASN A 68 -4.68 4.24 4.16
C ASN A 68 -6.20 4.33 3.86
N PRO A 69 -7.09 3.87 4.77
CA PRO A 69 -6.78 3.19 6.02
C PRO A 69 -6.14 1.82 5.78
N SER A 70 -5.31 1.37 6.72
CA SER A 70 -4.67 0.06 6.74
C SER A 70 -5.69 -1.05 6.50
N TRP A 71 -5.30 -2.10 5.76
CA TRP A 71 -6.25 -3.12 5.32
C TRP A 71 -7.11 -3.70 6.44
N THR A 72 -6.50 -4.03 7.59
CA THR A 72 -7.26 -4.62 8.70
C THR A 72 -8.13 -3.63 9.46
N ASN A 73 -7.93 -2.32 9.26
CA ASN A 73 -8.79 -1.27 9.81
C ASN A 73 -10.04 -1.02 8.96
N ARG A 74 -10.05 -1.46 7.69
CA ARG A 74 -11.24 -1.36 6.82
C ARG A 74 -12.44 -2.13 7.36
N ARG A 75 -13.62 -1.69 6.94
CA ARG A 75 -14.91 -2.24 7.34
C ARG A 75 -15.76 -2.45 6.11
N PHE A 76 -16.41 -3.61 6.07
CA PHE A 76 -17.28 -4.01 4.97
C PHE A 76 -18.66 -4.38 5.48
N ALA A 77 -19.67 -4.24 4.62
CA ALA A 77 -21.02 -4.71 4.90
C ALA A 77 -21.03 -6.25 5.06
N PRO A 78 -21.97 -6.82 5.83
CA PRO A 78 -22.04 -8.27 6.03
C PRO A 78 -22.24 -9.09 4.75
N ASP A 79 -22.85 -8.49 3.73
CA ASP A 79 -23.19 -9.08 2.43
C ASP A 79 -22.17 -8.73 1.31
N VAL A 80 -21.02 -8.14 1.66
CA VAL A 80 -19.97 -7.80 0.69
C VAL A 80 -19.52 -9.03 -0.09
N THR A 81 -19.33 -8.86 -1.39
CA THR A 81 -18.83 -9.90 -2.27
C THR A 81 -17.30 -9.92 -2.31
N ARG A 82 -16.74 -11.05 -2.72
CA ARG A 82 -15.29 -11.17 -2.91
C ARG A 82 -14.76 -10.19 -3.96
N ALA A 83 -15.53 -9.92 -5.00
CA ALA A 83 -15.16 -8.99 -6.07
C ALA A 83 -15.04 -7.56 -5.55
N GLU A 84 -16.03 -7.09 -4.78
CA GLU A 84 -16.00 -5.77 -4.15
C GLU A 84 -14.80 -5.62 -3.19
N VAL A 85 -14.48 -6.66 -2.42
CA VAL A 85 -13.27 -6.65 -1.57
C VAL A 85 -11.99 -6.54 -2.41
N LEU A 86 -11.91 -7.22 -3.56
CA LEU A 86 -10.74 -7.14 -4.45
C LEU A 86 -10.60 -5.76 -5.12
N ASP A 87 -11.72 -5.12 -5.44
CA ASP A 87 -11.75 -3.75 -5.96
C ASP A 87 -11.35 -2.75 -4.87
N ASP A 88 -11.92 -2.87 -3.66
CA ASP A 88 -11.54 -2.03 -2.52
C ASP A 88 -10.06 -2.17 -2.17
N TYR A 89 -9.48 -3.37 -2.29
CA TYR A 89 -8.05 -3.60 -2.06
C TYR A 89 -7.13 -2.76 -2.97
N GLN A 90 -7.62 -2.21 -4.07
CA GLN A 90 -6.85 -1.31 -4.93
C GLN A 90 -6.90 0.16 -4.49
N GLN A 91 -7.87 0.51 -3.64
CA GLN A 91 -8.16 1.88 -3.24
C GLN A 91 -7.32 2.32 -2.05
N GLY A 92 -7.14 3.64 -1.90
CA GLY A 92 -6.40 4.23 -0.78
C GLY A 92 -4.97 3.69 -0.70
N THR A 93 -4.33 3.50 -1.85
CA THR A 93 -2.98 2.96 -1.95
C THR A 93 -1.98 4.06 -2.25
N SER A 94 -0.76 3.93 -1.74
CA SER A 94 0.34 4.85 -2.04
C SER A 94 1.69 4.14 -1.93
N LEU A 95 2.72 4.71 -2.55
CA LEU A 95 4.10 4.25 -2.37
C LEU A 95 4.56 4.53 -0.94
N GLU A 96 5.28 3.58 -0.36
CA GLU A 96 5.94 3.79 0.93
C GLU A 96 7.24 2.99 1.07
N CYS A 97 8.20 3.58 1.78
CA CYS A 97 9.45 2.92 2.14
C CYS A 97 9.18 1.69 3.02
N PRO A 98 9.85 0.54 2.75
CA PRO A 98 9.54 -0.70 3.45
C PRO A 98 9.70 -0.61 4.97
N ALA A 99 10.71 0.13 5.45
CA ALA A 99 10.93 0.33 6.88
C ALA A 99 9.75 1.04 7.57
N CYS A 100 9.19 2.08 6.96
CA CYS A 100 8.06 2.85 7.50
C CYS A 100 6.78 2.04 7.48
N ASN A 101 6.48 1.46 6.31
CA ASN A 101 5.24 0.75 6.10
C ASN A 101 5.14 -0.45 7.06
N ARG A 102 6.21 -1.23 7.14
CA ARG A 102 6.24 -2.46 7.95
C ARG A 102 6.31 -2.18 9.44
N SER A 103 6.99 -1.11 9.87
CA SER A 103 7.04 -0.72 11.29
C SER A 103 5.74 -0.06 11.75
N GLY A 104 5.08 0.72 10.89
CA GLY A 104 3.79 1.35 11.18
C GLY A 104 2.64 0.35 11.32
N GLY A 105 2.71 -0.80 10.64
CA GLY A 105 1.71 -1.85 10.79
C GLY A 105 0.30 -1.36 10.45
N ASN A 106 -0.64 -1.49 11.40
CA ASN A 106 -2.02 -1.01 11.25
C ASN A 106 -2.28 0.34 11.96
N ASP A 107 -1.23 1.07 12.34
CA ASP A 107 -1.38 2.41 12.92
C ASP A 107 -1.59 3.43 11.79
N ASP A 108 -2.83 3.85 11.57
CA ASP A 108 -3.16 4.83 10.53
C ASP A 108 -2.79 6.26 10.93
N SER A 109 -2.47 6.53 12.21
CA SER A 109 -2.11 7.88 12.66
C SER A 109 -0.80 8.39 12.02
N ARG A 110 0.02 7.47 11.49
CA ARG A 110 1.27 7.79 10.78
C ARG A 110 1.07 8.48 9.43
N PHE A 111 -0.13 8.44 8.86
CA PHE A 111 -0.43 9.07 7.56
C PHE A 111 -0.94 10.51 7.70
N GLY A 112 -0.98 11.08 8.90
CA GLY A 112 -1.46 12.44 9.15
C GLY A 112 -0.72 13.10 10.32
N GLY A 113 0.13 14.06 9.96
CA GLY A 113 0.57 15.16 10.83
C GLY A 113 0.17 16.47 10.17
#